data_AF-A0A722QB69-F1
#
_entry.id   AF-A0A722QB69-F1
#
_cell.length_a   1.000
_cell.length_b   1.000
_cell.length_c   1.000
_cell.angle_alpha   90.00
_cell.angle_beta   90.00
_cell.angle_gamma   90.00
#
_symmetry.space_group_name_H-M   'P 1'
#
loop_
_entity.id
_entity.type
_entity.pdbx_description
1 polymer ?
#
loop_
_entity_poly.entity_id
_entity_poly.type
_entity_poly.pdbx_seq_one_letter_code
_entity_poly.pdbx_strand_id
1 'polypeptide(L)'
;MNFDDQFPSRVSLARQSRGMTQAQLSKLAGVVQRQIAAYEGGEAKPRLRVLQALANALGTTAEWLALGEGQGPGTKNVMPDVLVKQIPILKLDEVMHYLNTGEHSSSRFHPAIYNVGDSAFALTIEGEAMTTSSGISFPRGSVVTFSPLVKAKSKDYVIASLDKEQILSFKQVYIGEIETNLVSLNPMFPNILVRNEDVSILATAVYLEIPLL
;
A
#
# COMPACT_ATOMS: atom_id res chain seq x y z
N MET A 1 -10.87 -4.52 38.97
CA MET A 1 -10.29 -3.81 37.82
C MET A 1 -10.12 -2.36 38.23
N ASN A 2 -8.95 -1.78 37.98
CA ASN A 2 -8.68 -0.37 38.31
C ASN A 2 -9.19 0.51 37.16
N PHE A 3 -9.61 1.74 37.45
CA PHE A 3 -10.10 2.70 36.46
C PHE A 3 -9.39 4.03 36.67
N ASP A 4 -8.82 4.58 35.61
CA ASP A 4 -8.26 5.93 35.60
C ASP A 4 -9.36 7.01 35.54
N ASP A 5 -8.95 8.28 35.58
CA ASP A 5 -9.85 9.43 35.54
C ASP A 5 -10.44 9.71 34.14
N GLN A 6 -9.94 9.06 33.10
CA GLN A 6 -10.38 9.23 31.71
C GLN A 6 -11.44 8.19 31.28
N PHE A 7 -11.75 7.20 32.12
CA PHE A 7 -12.82 6.22 31.87
C PHE A 7 -14.15 6.85 31.42
N PRO A 8 -14.70 7.89 32.08
CA PRO A 8 -15.98 8.50 31.70
C PRO A 8 -15.95 9.08 30.28
N SER A 9 -14.86 9.79 29.96
CA SER A 9 -14.63 10.39 28.65
C SER A 9 -14.54 9.34 27.54
N ARG A 10 -13.88 8.20 27.80
CA ARG A 10 -13.74 7.11 26.83
C ARG A 10 -15.07 6.41 26.52
N VAL A 11 -15.92 6.20 27.52
CA VAL A 11 -17.27 5.64 27.31
C VAL A 11 -18.11 6.58 26.43
N SER A 12 -18.11 7.88 26.76
CA SER A 12 -18.86 8.89 26.00
C SER A 12 -18.35 9.02 24.56
N LEU A 13 -17.03 9.09 24.38
CA LEU A 13 -16.37 9.17 23.07
C LEU A 13 -16.70 7.93 22.21
N ALA A 14 -16.60 6.73 22.77
CA ALA A 14 -16.89 5.48 22.07
C ALA A 14 -18.35 5.37 21.65
N ARG A 15 -19.27 5.84 22.50
CA ARG A 15 -20.70 5.86 22.16
C ARG A 15 -20.97 6.84 21.02
N GLN A 16 -20.40 8.05 21.10
CA GLN A 16 -20.58 9.10 20.10
C GLN A 16 -19.97 8.73 18.74
N SER A 17 -18.79 8.09 18.72
CA SER A 17 -18.15 7.66 17.47
C SER A 17 -18.96 6.62 16.70
N ARG A 18 -19.86 5.88 17.38
CA ARG A 18 -20.82 4.95 16.78
C ARG A 18 -22.19 5.56 16.50
N GLY A 19 -22.38 6.87 16.72
CA GLY A 19 -23.67 7.52 16.54
C GLY A 19 -24.77 7.02 17.48
N MET A 20 -24.42 6.45 18.63
CA MET A 20 -25.38 5.87 19.57
C MET A 20 -25.87 6.89 20.60
N THR A 21 -27.15 6.84 20.96
CA THR A 21 -27.71 7.50 22.15
C THR A 21 -27.42 6.67 23.41
N GLN A 22 -27.48 7.29 24.60
CA GLN A 22 -27.31 6.56 25.87
C GLN A 22 -28.36 5.45 26.05
N ALA A 23 -29.59 5.67 25.57
CA ALA A 23 -30.66 4.67 25.60
C ALA A 23 -30.40 3.48 24.66
N GLN A 24 -29.73 3.70 23.53
CA GLN A 24 -29.31 2.61 22.63
C GLN A 24 -28.17 1.80 23.25
N LEU A 25 -27.17 2.46 23.83
CA LEU A 25 -26.08 1.79 24.53
C LEU A 25 -26.61 0.97 25.72
N SER A 26 -27.56 1.51 26.48
CA SER A 26 -28.13 0.81 27.64
C SER A 26 -28.82 -0.50 27.25
N LYS A 27 -29.57 -0.49 26.14
CA LYS A 27 -30.20 -1.71 25.58
C LYS A 27 -29.16 -2.75 25.15
N LEU A 28 -28.08 -2.32 24.48
CA LEU A 28 -27.03 -3.22 24.00
C LEU A 28 -26.17 -3.80 25.13
N ALA A 29 -25.85 -2.99 26.14
CA ALA A 29 -25.03 -3.40 27.28
C ALA A 29 -25.84 -4.10 28.40
N GLY A 30 -27.17 -4.20 28.26
CA GLY A 30 -28.05 -4.86 29.23
C GLY A 30 -28.14 -4.14 30.58
N VAL A 31 -28.09 -2.80 30.58
CA VAL A 31 -28.15 -1.94 31.77
C VAL A 31 -29.23 -0.87 31.63
N VAL A 32 -29.58 -0.22 32.74
CA VAL A 32 -30.52 0.91 32.71
C VAL A 32 -29.84 2.19 32.21
N GLN A 33 -30.56 3.04 31.46
CA GLN A 33 -29.98 4.27 30.87
C GLN A 33 -29.33 5.19 31.91
N ARG A 34 -29.90 5.28 33.12
CA ARG A 34 -29.30 6.05 34.23
C ARG A 34 -27.90 5.59 34.60
N GLN A 35 -27.60 4.30 34.48
CA GLN A 35 -26.25 3.77 34.75
C GLN A 35 -25.26 4.23 33.68
N ILE A 36 -25.67 4.29 32.41
CA ILE A 36 -24.81 4.84 31.34
C ILE A 36 -24.46 6.30 31.63
N ALA A 37 -25.45 7.11 32.03
CA ALA A 37 -25.21 8.51 32.39
C ALA A 37 -24.26 8.64 33.60
N ALA A 38 -24.41 7.80 34.63
CA ALA A 38 -23.52 7.80 35.79
C ALA A 38 -22.08 7.38 35.43
N TYR A 39 -21.90 6.49 34.46
CA TYR A 39 -20.57 6.10 33.96
C TYR A 39 -19.92 7.21 33.14
N GLU A 40 -20.66 7.82 32.21
CA GLU A 40 -20.17 8.93 31.39
C GLU A 40 -19.92 10.21 32.19
N GLY A 41 -20.64 10.39 33.31
CA GLY A 41 -20.44 11.49 34.26
C GLY A 41 -19.39 11.23 35.34
N GLY A 42 -18.80 10.03 35.39
CA GLY A 42 -17.79 9.67 36.39
C GLY A 42 -18.31 9.46 37.81
N GLU A 43 -19.63 9.43 38.00
CA GLU A 43 -20.29 9.23 39.30
C GLU A 43 -20.25 7.76 39.76
N ALA A 44 -20.06 6.82 38.82
CA ALA A 44 -20.00 5.40 39.10
C ALA A 44 -19.02 4.66 38.19
N LYS A 45 -18.56 3.48 38.64
CA LYS A 45 -17.71 2.57 37.88
C LYS A 45 -18.42 1.20 37.74
N PRO A 46 -18.45 0.60 36.54
CA PRO A 46 -19.15 -0.67 36.32
C PRO A 46 -18.40 -1.85 36.96
N ARG A 47 -19.14 -2.91 37.31
CA ARG A 47 -18.53 -4.21 37.63
C ARG A 47 -17.98 -4.87 36.36
N LEU A 48 -17.02 -5.78 36.50
CA LEU A 48 -16.33 -6.43 35.37
C LEU A 48 -17.29 -6.96 34.29
N ARG A 49 -18.37 -7.66 34.68
CA ARG A 49 -19.37 -8.17 33.74
C ARG A 49 -20.06 -7.07 32.92
N VAL A 50 -20.39 -5.95 33.57
CA VAL A 50 -21.02 -4.79 32.90
C VAL A 50 -20.00 -4.06 32.04
N LEU A 51 -18.75 -3.95 32.48
CA LEU A 51 -17.66 -3.37 31.70
C LEU A 51 -17.41 -4.16 30.41
N GLN A 52 -17.40 -5.49 30.47
CA GLN A 52 -17.31 -6.35 29.28
C GLN A 52 -18.51 -6.17 28.35
N ALA A 53 -19.72 -6.05 28.89
CA ALA A 53 -20.91 -5.81 28.09
C ALA A 53 -20.86 -4.44 27.39
N LEU A 54 -20.38 -3.40 28.07
CA LEU A 54 -20.14 -2.07 27.49
C LEU A 54 -19.08 -2.14 26.38
N ALA A 55 -17.96 -2.81 26.64
CA ALA A 55 -16.88 -2.99 25.66
C ALA A 55 -17.39 -3.66 24.37
N ASN A 56 -18.16 -4.75 24.50
CA ASN A 56 -18.76 -5.44 23.37
C ASN A 56 -19.75 -4.55 22.60
N ALA A 57 -20.62 -3.83 23.29
CA ALA A 57 -21.59 -2.92 22.67
C ALA A 57 -20.91 -1.76 21.92
N LEU A 58 -19.77 -1.28 22.43
CA LEU A 58 -19.00 -0.17 21.88
C LEU A 58 -17.94 -0.64 20.86
N GLY A 59 -17.72 -1.94 20.73
CA GLY A 59 -16.66 -2.50 19.86
C GLY A 59 -15.27 -2.09 20.32
N THR A 60 -15.01 -2.17 21.62
CA THR A 60 -13.73 -1.88 22.30
C THR A 60 -13.33 -3.04 23.21
N THR A 61 -12.18 -2.96 23.87
CA THR A 61 -11.85 -3.82 25.02
C THR A 61 -12.23 -3.19 26.36
N ALA A 62 -12.37 -4.02 27.38
CA ALA A 62 -12.64 -3.58 28.75
C ALA A 62 -11.47 -2.78 29.33
N GLU A 63 -10.25 -3.19 28.98
CA GLU A 63 -8.98 -2.55 29.32
C GLU A 63 -8.89 -1.16 28.70
N TRP A 64 -9.34 -1.00 27.45
CA TRP A 64 -9.31 0.30 26.79
C TRP A 64 -10.29 1.25 27.44
N LEU A 65 -11.49 0.78 27.78
CA LEU A 65 -12.46 1.58 28.51
C LEU A 65 -11.89 2.00 29.88
N ALA A 66 -11.31 1.08 30.64
CA ALA A 66 -10.89 1.30 32.03
C ALA A 66 -9.56 2.07 32.19
N LEU A 67 -8.59 1.85 31.31
CA LEU A 67 -7.20 2.35 31.44
C LEU A 67 -6.68 2.99 30.15
N GLY A 68 -7.43 2.95 29.04
CA GLY A 68 -6.95 3.43 27.73
C GLY A 68 -5.99 2.46 27.03
N GLU A 69 -5.77 1.27 27.59
CA GLU A 69 -4.88 0.25 27.05
C GLU A 69 -5.66 -0.79 26.23
N GLY A 70 -5.23 -1.08 25.01
CA GLY A 70 -5.88 -2.07 24.13
C GLY A 70 -6.73 -1.43 23.03
N GLN A 71 -7.82 -2.10 22.65
CA GLN A 71 -8.58 -1.80 21.44
C GLN A 71 -9.68 -0.76 21.71
N GLY A 72 -9.53 0.44 21.17
CA GLY A 72 -10.53 1.50 21.21
C GLY A 72 -11.64 1.41 20.14
N PRO A 73 -12.63 2.30 20.21
CA PRO A 73 -13.81 2.31 19.34
C PRO A 73 -13.40 2.71 17.92
N GLY A 74 -13.74 1.88 16.94
CA GLY A 74 -13.30 2.08 15.55
C GLY A 74 -11.87 1.58 15.29
N THR A 75 -11.10 1.25 16.33
CA THR A 75 -9.99 0.33 16.16
C THR A 75 -10.63 -1.06 16.05
N LYS A 76 -10.94 -1.52 14.84
CA LYS A 76 -10.49 -2.88 14.56
C LYS A 76 -8.98 -2.82 14.78
N ASN A 77 -8.35 -3.80 15.41
CA ASN A 77 -6.92 -4.00 15.23
C ASN A 77 -6.71 -4.24 13.73
N VAL A 78 -6.68 -3.14 13.00
CA VAL A 78 -6.00 -3.01 11.75
C VAL A 78 -4.64 -2.51 12.23
N MET A 79 -3.76 -3.44 12.67
CA MET A 79 -2.52 -3.46 11.90
C MET A 79 -3.04 -3.47 10.48
N PRO A 80 -2.70 -2.50 9.62
CA PRO A 80 -3.03 -2.71 8.24
C PRO A 80 -2.44 -4.10 7.92
N ASP A 81 -3.31 -5.09 7.83
CA ASP A 81 -3.43 -5.93 6.67
C ASP A 81 -3.67 -4.98 5.48
N VAL A 82 -2.77 -3.99 5.29
CA VAL A 82 -2.18 -3.78 4.00
C VAL A 82 -1.55 -5.14 3.80
N LEU A 83 -2.32 -6.05 3.22
CA LEU A 83 -1.79 -7.22 2.58
C LEU A 83 -0.80 -6.61 1.60
N VAL A 84 0.46 -6.48 2.02
CA VAL A 84 1.47 -5.81 1.20
C VAL A 84 1.61 -6.73 0.03
N LYS A 85 1.01 -6.30 -1.08
CA LYS A 85 0.82 -7.16 -2.22
C LYS A 85 2.20 -7.62 -2.66
N GLN A 86 2.42 -8.91 -2.58
CA GLN A 86 3.65 -9.52 -3.05
C GLN A 86 3.55 -9.59 -4.56
N ILE A 87 4.41 -8.85 -5.25
CA ILE A 87 4.53 -8.86 -6.70
C ILE A 87 5.73 -9.71 -7.10
N PRO A 88 5.67 -10.46 -8.21
CA PRO A 88 6.78 -11.30 -8.62
C PRO A 88 7.98 -10.45 -9.04
N ILE A 89 9.19 -10.92 -8.73
CA ILE A 89 10.43 -10.38 -9.29
C ILE A 89 10.74 -11.15 -10.56
N LEU A 90 10.60 -10.51 -11.72
CA LEU A 90 10.81 -11.12 -13.03
C LEU A 90 12.20 -10.78 -13.58
N LYS A 91 12.63 -11.55 -14.58
CA LYS A 91 13.65 -11.11 -15.52
C LYS A 91 13.01 -10.32 -16.66
N LEU A 92 13.81 -9.49 -17.34
CA LEU A 92 13.30 -8.63 -18.40
C LEU A 92 12.67 -9.43 -19.55
N ASP A 93 13.28 -10.56 -19.94
CA ASP A 93 12.80 -11.47 -20.99
C ASP A 93 11.51 -12.23 -20.64
N GLU A 94 11.15 -12.31 -19.34
CA GLU A 94 9.90 -12.93 -18.88
C GLU A 94 8.70 -11.96 -18.91
N VAL A 95 8.94 -10.65 -18.98
CA VAL A 95 7.89 -9.62 -18.80
C VAL A 95 6.77 -9.76 -19.82
N MET A 96 7.09 -9.93 -21.10
CA MET A 96 6.08 -9.99 -22.16
C MET A 96 5.17 -11.22 -21.99
N HIS A 97 5.75 -12.38 -21.65
CA HIS A 97 4.98 -13.58 -21.35
C HIS A 97 4.04 -13.35 -20.16
N TYR A 98 4.59 -12.84 -19.05
CA TYR A 98 3.80 -12.55 -17.84
C TYR A 98 2.64 -11.58 -18.09
N LEU A 99 2.86 -10.51 -18.87
CA LEU A 99 1.80 -9.56 -19.18
C LEU A 99 0.67 -10.15 -20.04
N ASN A 100 0.98 -11.16 -20.86
CA ASN A 100 -0.01 -11.79 -21.73
C ASN A 100 -0.75 -12.96 -21.08
N THR A 101 -0.09 -13.76 -20.24
CA THR A 101 -0.64 -14.99 -19.66
C THR A 101 -0.96 -14.86 -18.18
N GLY A 102 -0.32 -13.93 -17.47
CA GLY A 102 -0.31 -13.86 -16.01
C GLY A 102 0.58 -14.92 -15.35
N GLU A 103 1.22 -15.79 -16.12
CA GLU A 103 2.08 -16.88 -15.61
C GLU A 103 3.53 -16.41 -15.46
N HIS A 104 4.20 -16.88 -14.42
CA HIS A 104 5.63 -16.67 -14.22
C HIS A 104 6.26 -17.83 -13.45
N SER A 105 7.55 -18.05 -13.68
CA SER A 105 8.34 -19.07 -12.96
C SER A 105 9.06 -18.50 -11.73
N SER A 106 8.89 -17.21 -11.43
CA SER A 106 9.61 -16.55 -10.33
C SER A 106 9.23 -17.13 -8.96
N SER A 107 10.24 -17.50 -8.19
CA SER A 107 10.13 -17.91 -6.79
C SER A 107 10.39 -16.75 -5.81
N ARG A 108 10.74 -15.56 -6.31
CA ARG A 108 11.05 -14.37 -5.52
C ARG A 108 9.95 -13.34 -5.68
N PHE A 109 9.60 -12.71 -4.56
CA PHE A 109 8.56 -11.67 -4.51
C PHE A 109 9.10 -10.41 -3.85
N HIS A 110 8.50 -9.29 -4.21
CA HIS A 110 8.79 -7.97 -3.66
C HIS A 110 7.51 -7.35 -3.09
N PRO A 111 7.55 -6.71 -1.91
CA PRO A 111 6.39 -6.00 -1.37
C PRO A 111 6.07 -4.76 -2.19
N ALA A 112 4.89 -4.69 -2.80
CA ALA A 112 4.42 -3.48 -3.46
C ALA A 112 3.97 -2.44 -2.43
N ILE A 113 4.63 -1.29 -2.42
CA ILE A 113 4.41 -0.20 -1.44
C ILE A 113 3.21 0.68 -1.83
N TYR A 114 2.70 0.56 -3.06
CA TYR A 114 1.55 1.31 -3.57
C TYR A 114 0.50 0.37 -4.20
N ASN A 115 -0.72 0.89 -4.41
CA ASN A 115 -1.71 0.17 -5.21
C ASN A 115 -1.32 0.22 -6.69
N VAL A 116 -0.53 -0.76 -7.12
CA VAL A 116 0.09 -0.84 -8.45
C VAL A 116 -0.70 -1.70 -9.45
N GLY A 117 -1.88 -2.21 -9.06
CA GLY A 117 -2.68 -3.14 -9.86
C GLY A 117 -2.27 -4.60 -9.71
N ASP A 118 -3.05 -5.52 -10.28
CA ASP A 118 -2.85 -6.99 -10.20
C ASP A 118 -1.70 -7.51 -11.05
N SER A 119 -1.37 -6.82 -12.13
CA SER A 119 -0.30 -7.21 -13.06
C SER A 119 1.02 -6.47 -12.80
N ALA A 120 1.19 -5.87 -11.61
CA ALA A 120 2.45 -5.24 -11.26
C ALA A 120 3.52 -6.28 -10.95
N PHE A 121 4.76 -5.95 -11.28
CA PHE A 121 5.92 -6.83 -11.11
C PHE A 121 7.14 -5.99 -10.79
N ALA A 122 8.18 -6.61 -10.26
CA ALA A 122 9.45 -5.98 -10.01
C ALA A 122 10.54 -6.58 -10.91
N LEU A 123 11.57 -5.82 -11.24
CA LEU A 123 12.80 -6.32 -11.88
C LEU A 123 13.99 -6.05 -10.96
N THR A 124 14.93 -7.00 -10.89
CA THR A 124 16.28 -6.70 -10.38
C THR A 124 17.13 -6.18 -11.53
N ILE A 125 17.74 -5.01 -11.38
CA ILE A 125 18.58 -4.41 -12.42
C ILE A 125 19.91 -5.17 -12.52
N GLU A 126 20.21 -5.72 -13.69
CA GLU A 126 21.44 -6.50 -13.91
C GLU A 126 22.54 -5.71 -14.65
N GLY A 127 22.16 -4.71 -15.45
CA GLY A 127 23.08 -3.93 -16.30
C GLY A 127 23.29 -2.48 -15.83
N GLU A 128 24.11 -1.72 -16.58
CA GLU A 128 24.50 -0.34 -16.24
C GLU A 128 23.87 0.73 -17.13
N ALA A 129 23.00 0.35 -18.07
CA ALA A 129 22.41 1.28 -19.05
C ALA A 129 21.60 2.41 -18.41
N MET A 130 21.06 2.17 -17.21
CA MET A 130 20.24 3.11 -16.46
C MET A 130 20.98 3.67 -15.22
N THR A 131 22.30 3.57 -15.19
CA THR A 131 23.15 4.20 -14.16
C THR A 131 23.56 5.61 -14.59
N THR A 132 23.46 6.58 -13.69
CA THR A 132 23.94 7.96 -13.89
C THR A 132 24.53 8.51 -12.60
N SER A 133 25.41 9.51 -12.75
CA SER A 133 25.97 10.30 -11.64
C SER A 133 25.12 11.50 -11.25
N SER A 134 24.01 11.76 -11.97
CA SER A 134 23.12 12.89 -11.73
C SER A 134 21.66 12.49 -11.84
N GLY A 135 20.82 12.97 -10.91
CA GLY A 135 19.40 12.61 -10.85
C GLY A 135 19.15 11.19 -10.32
N ILE A 136 18.04 10.58 -10.75
CA ILE A 136 17.67 9.21 -10.36
C ILE A 136 18.52 8.23 -11.17
N SER A 137 19.12 7.27 -10.48
CA SER A 137 20.01 6.25 -11.04
C SER A 137 19.53 4.86 -10.66
N PHE A 138 19.67 3.90 -11.56
CA PHE A 138 19.27 2.51 -11.40
C PHE A 138 20.50 1.61 -11.45
N PRO A 139 21.30 1.55 -10.37
CA PRO A 139 22.50 0.72 -10.34
C PRO A 139 22.15 -0.76 -10.33
N ARG A 140 23.10 -1.59 -10.78
CA ARG A 140 23.00 -3.05 -10.68
C ARG A 140 22.67 -3.49 -9.26
N GLY A 141 21.74 -4.42 -9.11
CA GLY A 141 21.24 -4.95 -7.84
C GLY A 141 20.03 -4.20 -7.29
N SER A 142 19.71 -2.99 -7.79
CA SER A 142 18.47 -2.31 -7.42
C SER A 142 17.23 -3.08 -7.87
N VAL A 143 16.14 -2.93 -7.13
CA VAL A 143 14.84 -3.53 -7.43
C VAL A 143 13.88 -2.42 -7.84
N VAL A 144 13.29 -2.55 -9.03
CA VAL A 144 12.38 -1.55 -9.59
C VAL A 144 11.00 -2.16 -9.77
N THR A 145 10.00 -1.53 -9.18
CA THR A 145 8.60 -1.92 -9.37
C THR A 145 8.01 -1.24 -10.59
N PHE A 146 7.35 -2.01 -11.44
CA PHE A 146 6.68 -1.57 -12.66
C PHE A 146 5.16 -1.83 -12.57
N SER A 147 4.38 -0.87 -13.04
CA SER A 147 2.92 -0.96 -13.14
C SER A 147 2.48 -0.79 -14.60
N PRO A 148 1.80 -1.79 -15.20
CA PRO A 148 1.18 -1.66 -16.52
C PRO A 148 -0.05 -0.74 -16.53
N LEU A 149 -0.68 -0.51 -15.36
CA LEU A 149 -1.86 0.35 -15.25
C LEU A 149 -1.51 1.84 -15.27
N VAL A 150 -0.25 2.18 -14.96
CA VAL A 150 0.22 3.56 -14.98
C VAL A 150 0.64 3.93 -16.40
N LYS A 151 -0.16 4.78 -17.04
CA LYS A 151 0.16 5.35 -18.35
C LYS A 151 1.40 6.26 -18.24
N ALA A 152 2.44 5.92 -18.99
CA ALA A 152 3.68 6.67 -19.02
C ALA A 152 3.49 8.10 -19.56
N LYS A 153 4.25 9.02 -18.99
CA LYS A 153 4.45 10.39 -19.47
C LYS A 153 5.90 10.58 -19.92
N SER A 154 6.13 11.61 -20.71
CA SER A 154 7.50 12.00 -21.07
C SER A 154 8.33 12.25 -19.81
N LYS A 155 9.58 11.77 -19.82
CA LYS A 155 10.56 11.67 -18.72
C LYS A 155 10.35 10.54 -17.71
N ASP A 156 9.28 9.75 -17.82
CA ASP A 156 9.12 8.56 -16.98
C ASP A 156 10.10 7.45 -17.38
N TYR A 157 10.28 6.47 -16.50
CA TYR A 157 11.09 5.29 -16.76
C TYR A 157 10.19 4.12 -17.08
N VAL A 158 10.46 3.42 -18.19
CA VAL A 158 9.52 2.45 -18.74
C VAL A 158 10.23 1.21 -19.26
N ILE A 159 9.51 0.10 -19.23
CA ILE A 159 9.82 -1.05 -20.08
C ILE A 159 9.09 -0.84 -21.40
N ALA A 160 9.86 -0.76 -22.48
CA ALA A 160 9.35 -0.65 -23.84
C ALA A 160 9.67 -1.91 -24.64
N SER A 161 8.73 -2.32 -25.48
CA SER A 161 8.92 -3.31 -26.53
C SER A 161 9.14 -2.59 -27.84
N LEU A 162 10.23 -2.91 -28.53
CA LEU A 162 10.57 -2.40 -29.85
C LEU A 162 10.30 -3.46 -30.92
N ASP A 163 9.75 -3.00 -32.05
CA ASP A 163 9.54 -3.73 -33.28
C ASP A 163 8.69 -5.01 -33.14
N LYS A 164 8.50 -5.72 -34.26
CA LYS A 164 7.82 -7.03 -34.29
C LYS A 164 8.61 -8.14 -33.58
N GLU A 165 9.91 -7.95 -33.41
CA GLU A 165 10.78 -8.90 -32.71
C GLU A 165 10.61 -8.84 -31.18
N GLN A 166 9.79 -7.90 -30.68
CA GLN A 166 9.44 -7.75 -29.26
C GLN A 166 10.67 -7.59 -28.37
N ILE A 167 11.67 -6.86 -28.86
CA ILE A 167 12.90 -6.60 -28.10
C ILE A 167 12.54 -5.69 -26.93
N LEU A 168 12.74 -6.20 -25.71
CA LEU A 168 12.43 -5.45 -24.50
C LEU A 168 13.63 -4.62 -24.03
N SER A 169 13.37 -3.40 -23.60
CA SER A 169 14.38 -2.56 -22.97
C SER A 169 13.80 -1.70 -21.85
N PHE A 170 14.61 -1.47 -20.81
CA PHE A 170 14.31 -0.51 -19.75
C PHE A 170 15.01 0.82 -20.04
N LYS A 171 14.24 1.90 -20.21
CA LYS A 171 14.71 3.21 -20.68
C LYS A 171 13.93 4.36 -20.03
N GLN A 172 14.47 5.58 -20.08
CA GLN A 172 13.69 6.79 -19.84
C GLN A 172 13.00 7.19 -21.16
N VAL A 173 11.69 7.44 -21.13
CA VAL A 173 10.94 7.74 -22.36
C VAL A 173 10.76 9.24 -22.57
N TYR A 174 10.91 9.72 -23.80
CA TYR A 174 10.56 11.07 -24.23
C TYR A 174 9.57 10.96 -25.38
N ILE A 175 8.28 11.14 -25.07
CA ILE A 175 7.18 10.94 -26.00
C ILE A 175 7.00 12.21 -26.84
N GLY A 176 7.17 12.10 -28.15
CA GLY A 176 6.87 13.14 -29.14
C GLY A 176 5.61 12.82 -29.95
N GLU A 177 5.23 13.72 -30.85
CA GLU A 177 4.01 13.58 -31.66
C GLU A 177 4.11 12.45 -32.70
N ILE A 178 5.28 12.29 -33.32
CA ILE A 178 5.53 11.32 -34.40
C ILE A 178 6.42 10.18 -33.91
N GLU A 179 7.43 10.52 -33.10
CA GLU A 179 8.46 9.61 -32.65
C GLU A 179 8.61 9.68 -31.13
N THR A 180 9.03 8.57 -30.55
CA THR A 180 9.36 8.43 -29.15
C THR A 180 10.85 8.13 -29.02
N ASN A 181 11.53 8.87 -28.15
CA ASN A 181 12.94 8.66 -27.87
C ASN A 181 13.10 7.90 -26.55
N LEU A 182 13.76 6.74 -26.59
CA LEU A 182 14.07 5.89 -25.46
C LEU A 182 15.53 6.10 -25.07
N VAL A 183 15.74 6.73 -23.92
CA VAL A 183 17.05 7.23 -23.47
C VAL A 183 17.65 6.31 -22.41
N SER A 184 18.90 5.91 -22.64
CA SER A 184 19.75 5.31 -21.61
C SER A 184 20.29 6.44 -20.72
N LEU A 185 20.21 6.28 -19.39
CA LEU A 185 20.80 7.29 -18.50
C LEU A 185 22.33 7.27 -18.52
N ASN A 186 22.92 6.13 -18.85
CA ASN A 186 24.35 5.97 -19.05
C ASN A 186 24.70 6.29 -20.52
N PRO A 187 25.50 7.34 -20.82
CA PRO A 187 25.86 7.72 -22.19
C PRO A 187 26.67 6.66 -22.96
N MET A 188 27.23 5.66 -22.28
CA MET A 188 27.93 4.54 -22.93
C MET A 188 26.96 3.57 -23.63
N PHE A 189 25.66 3.71 -23.39
CA PHE A 189 24.61 2.89 -23.98
C PHE A 189 23.76 3.75 -24.94
N PRO A 190 23.37 3.22 -26.11
CA PRO A 190 22.68 4.01 -27.11
C PRO A 190 21.28 4.42 -26.66
N ASN A 191 20.84 5.58 -27.16
CA ASN A 191 19.44 5.98 -27.18
C ASN A 191 18.79 5.44 -28.44
N ILE A 192 17.48 5.22 -28.40
CA ILE A 192 16.72 4.68 -29.52
C ILE A 192 15.60 5.65 -29.86
N LEU A 193 15.67 6.25 -31.04
CA LEU A 193 14.58 7.04 -31.61
C LEU A 193 13.76 6.13 -32.52
N VAL A 194 12.47 6.01 -32.24
CA VAL A 194 11.59 5.07 -32.91
C VAL A 194 10.24 5.73 -33.18
N ARG A 195 9.59 5.37 -34.29
CA ARG A 195 8.25 5.86 -34.59
C ARG A 195 7.26 5.34 -33.57
N ASN A 196 6.23 6.14 -33.27
CA ASN A 196 5.22 5.77 -32.28
C ASN A 196 4.48 4.46 -32.63
N GLU A 197 4.45 4.06 -33.90
CA GLU A 197 3.83 2.80 -34.38
C GLU A 197 4.69 1.54 -34.12
N ASP A 198 6.00 1.71 -33.94
CA ASP A 198 6.97 0.62 -33.81
C ASP A 198 7.40 0.39 -32.34
N VAL A 199 6.80 1.12 -31.39
CA VAL A 199 7.12 1.02 -29.96
C VAL A 199 5.85 0.86 -29.12
N SER A 200 5.91 -0.06 -28.17
CA SER A 200 4.87 -0.24 -27.17
C SER A 200 5.43 -0.09 -25.77
N ILE A 201 4.88 0.85 -25.00
CA ILE A 201 5.22 1.01 -23.59
C ILE A 201 4.42 -0.03 -22.80
N LEU A 202 5.12 -1.00 -22.20
CA LEU A 202 4.50 -2.13 -21.51
C LEU A 202 4.17 -1.81 -20.04
N ALA A 203 5.08 -1.13 -19.35
CA ALA A 203 4.90 -0.78 -17.95
C ALA A 203 5.77 0.42 -17.53
N THR A 204 5.27 1.20 -16.58
CA THR A 204 5.94 2.38 -16.04
C THR A 204 6.55 2.07 -14.67
N ALA A 205 7.78 2.48 -14.43
CA ALA A 205 8.44 2.35 -13.14
C ALA A 205 7.79 3.30 -12.13
N VAL A 206 7.41 2.76 -10.96
CA VAL A 206 6.66 3.50 -9.93
C VAL A 206 7.38 3.54 -8.58
N TYR A 207 8.33 2.64 -8.38
CA TYR A 207 9.14 2.60 -7.15
C TYR A 207 10.51 1.99 -7.44
N LEU A 208 11.53 2.50 -6.74
CA LEU A 208 12.90 2.06 -6.81
C LEU A 208 13.39 1.77 -5.39
N GLU A 209 13.88 0.56 -5.17
CA GLU A 209 14.58 0.14 -3.95
C GLU A 209 16.05 -0.10 -4.28
N ILE A 210 16.95 0.51 -3.52
CA ILE A 210 18.39 0.31 -3.64
C ILE A 210 18.87 -0.40 -2.37
N PRO A 211 19.18 -1.71 -2.45
CA PRO A 211 19.75 -2.43 -1.31
C PRO A 211 21.16 -1.88 -1.03
N LEU A 212 21.44 -1.61 0.25
CA LEU A 212 22.73 -1.06 0.71
C LEU A 212 23.65 -2.12 1.33
N LEU A 213 23.17 -3.36 1.49
CA LEU A 213 23.83 -4.47 2.17
C LEU A 213 23.88 -5.71 1.26
#